data_AF-A0A6A3F6L5-F1
#
_entry.id   AF-A0A6A3F6L5-F1
#
_cell.length_a   1.000
_cell.length_b   1.000
_cell.length_c   1.000
_cell.angle_alpha   90.00
_cell.angle_beta   90.00
_cell.angle_gamma   90.00
#
_symmetry.space_group_name_H-M   'P 1'
#
loop_
_entity.id
_entity.type
_entity.pdbx_description
1 polymer ?
#
loop_
_entity_poly.entity_id
_entity_poly.type
_entity_poly.pdbx_seq_one_letter_code
_entity_poly.pdbx_strand_id
1 'polypeptide(L)'
;MRAKALDLAARRENERCGKAQKDYDRLKRELKKQILMLDSNKGLLPNLRAQVVEVQHQVVALRSENKDQAQRQLDVKQQVDLLIARFLKQEDGEKAQSVELEVLSKQVTELEAEVGQWLLEESKQKKLVTMLTAQREMKAREATSALNAERQTQQELKTKELVIFDLAKKWNETTNHLREFSALYDVVKNERNKYVNLIQASTQALAEMKEKIKILHNEVEVLRNESLAKDKALVKEKLAHATAQCSRDSLRLDTNKSHDAYRAKQEQVEQQIVEIDKLNGIITHTEKELLRLKKKYELAVDARNATGVQLIDRNDELCILYEKSNLQEQALSAGETGLTRKDQEIRVLKIELVDLQRQLENARRQLPHLPELAQRIMSLQEDLKQEKDVTEFLCRDLETPKNNDRWRALGGEDPDEEQLSAKLAYLEERYHHKKEQLLEKELVLEEVTGLSNKLRTQASARRGETLELAKRVNDFQGRIKETTRRMMSVVSELSMYQATAMKLQQEKHDASVDVEECQKRALAGYAPNAFCEQQLVRLQTQKLHNNETRAAKEQAKAAAAHAANFPSQLTYTTAEARPNAYIPEDLGIPKPYGQQAPFKPSQQGTTMRHIRMPQKRDIEI
;
A
#
# COMPACT_ATOMS: atom_id res chain seq x y z
N MET A 1 36.33 -128.24 37.42
CA MET A 1 35.47 -127.55 38.42
C MET A 1 35.89 -126.13 38.77
N ARG A 2 36.91 -125.54 38.18
CA ARG A 2 36.93 -124.08 38.07
C ARG A 2 37.14 -123.77 36.60
N ALA A 3 36.22 -124.18 35.73
CA ALA A 3 34.85 -123.72 35.80
C ALA A 3 34.83 -122.25 36.17
N LYS A 4 34.41 -121.53 35.14
CA LYS A 4 33.58 -120.38 35.28
C LYS A 4 34.31 -119.17 35.80
N ALA A 5 33.63 -118.08 35.54
CA ALA A 5 33.83 -116.80 36.15
C ALA A 5 35.06 -115.99 35.67
N LEU A 6 36.11 -116.61 35.11
CA LEU A 6 36.72 -116.07 33.87
C LEU A 6 35.64 -115.90 32.79
N ASP A 7 34.52 -116.57 32.99
CA ASP A 7 33.44 -116.55 32.06
C ASP A 7 32.82 -115.18 31.84
N LEU A 8 32.85 -114.23 32.77
CA LEU A 8 32.00 -113.06 32.55
C LEU A 8 32.73 -111.77 32.27
N ALA A 9 33.51 -111.27 33.20
CA ALA A 9 33.64 -109.83 33.22
C ALA A 9 34.55 -109.29 32.10
N ALA A 10 35.63 -109.99 31.77
CA ALA A 10 36.60 -109.46 30.81
C ALA A 10 36.29 -109.82 29.35
N ARG A 11 35.24 -110.62 29.11
CA ARG A 11 34.64 -110.94 27.81
C ARG A 11 33.98 -109.76 27.10
N ARG A 12 34.09 -108.53 27.59
CA ARG A 12 33.48 -107.35 26.96
C ARG A 12 34.39 -106.12 26.83
N GLU A 13 35.56 -106.12 27.48
CA GLU A 13 36.75 -105.40 26.95
C GLU A 13 37.38 -106.18 25.77
N ASN A 14 36.87 -107.39 25.54
CA ASN A 14 36.54 -107.86 24.21
C ASN A 14 36.08 -106.76 23.26
N GLU A 15 36.32 -107.06 22.00
CA GLU A 15 35.67 -106.46 20.85
C GLU A 15 36.08 -105.02 20.49
N ARG A 16 36.19 -104.06 21.43
CA ARG A 16 36.54 -102.67 21.05
C ARG A 16 38.04 -102.38 21.03
N CYS A 17 38.78 -102.73 22.07
CA CYS A 17 40.25 -102.89 21.99
C CYS A 17 40.62 -103.94 20.93
N GLY A 18 39.74 -104.91 20.68
CA GLY A 18 39.93 -105.97 19.69
C GLY A 18 39.83 -105.58 18.22
N LYS A 19 39.26 -104.43 17.82
CA LYS A 19 39.18 -104.04 16.39
C LYS A 19 40.28 -103.06 15.97
N ALA A 20 40.56 -102.02 16.75
CA ALA A 20 41.61 -101.05 16.43
C ALA A 20 43.02 -101.65 16.52
N GLN A 21 43.27 -102.55 17.48
CA GLN A 21 44.54 -103.28 17.59
C GLN A 21 44.74 -104.27 16.43
N LYS A 22 43.66 -104.85 15.89
CA LYS A 22 43.74 -105.80 14.77
C LYS A 22 44.19 -105.14 13.47
N ASP A 23 43.73 -103.93 13.17
CA ASP A 23 44.14 -103.25 11.93
C ASP A 23 45.54 -102.64 12.03
N TYR A 24 45.96 -102.15 13.20
CA TYR A 24 47.35 -101.74 13.43
C TYR A 24 48.32 -102.95 13.39
N ASP A 25 47.99 -104.08 14.02
CA ASP A 25 48.80 -105.29 13.94
C ASP A 25 48.73 -105.98 12.57
N ARG A 26 47.69 -105.74 11.75
CA ARG A 26 47.63 -106.22 10.36
C ARG A 26 48.63 -105.46 9.49
N LEU A 27 48.62 -104.13 9.54
CA LEU A 27 49.58 -103.28 8.81
C LEU A 27 51.02 -103.45 9.32
N LYS A 28 51.22 -103.63 10.64
CA LYS A 28 52.53 -103.93 11.22
C LYS A 28 53.03 -105.33 10.84
N ARG A 29 52.15 -106.34 10.71
CA ARG A 29 52.50 -107.68 10.21
C ARG A 29 52.76 -107.70 8.72
N GLU A 30 52.06 -106.90 7.92
CA GLU A 30 52.34 -106.78 6.48
C GLU A 30 53.68 -106.08 6.23
N LEU A 31 53.99 -105.01 6.97
CA LEU A 31 55.31 -104.36 6.89
C LEU A 31 56.44 -105.27 7.41
N LYS A 32 56.24 -105.99 8.53
CA LYS A 32 57.23 -106.98 9.00
C LYS A 32 57.35 -108.18 8.07
N LYS A 33 56.27 -108.67 7.44
CA LYS A 33 56.33 -109.73 6.42
C LYS A 33 57.10 -109.28 5.18
N GLN A 34 56.90 -108.04 4.73
CA GLN A 34 57.64 -107.50 3.59
C GLN A 34 59.13 -107.29 3.93
N ILE A 35 59.46 -106.84 5.16
CA ILE A 35 60.86 -106.72 5.61
C ILE A 35 61.51 -108.10 5.80
N LEU A 36 60.84 -109.07 6.45
CA LEU A 36 61.36 -110.44 6.59
C LEU A 36 61.47 -111.18 5.26
N MET A 37 60.57 -110.96 4.30
CA MET A 37 60.73 -111.51 2.95
C MET A 37 61.92 -110.86 2.22
N LEU A 38 62.14 -109.55 2.40
CA LEU A 38 63.25 -108.85 1.76
C LEU A 38 64.60 -109.25 2.38
N ASP A 39 64.66 -109.47 3.70
CA ASP A 39 65.85 -109.98 4.39
C ASP A 39 66.07 -111.49 4.16
N SER A 40 64.99 -112.28 4.08
CA SER A 40 65.03 -113.69 3.61
C SER A 40 65.58 -113.80 2.20
N ASN A 41 65.10 -112.96 1.28
CA ASN A 41 65.57 -112.95 -0.11
C ASN A 41 66.98 -112.37 -0.25
N LYS A 42 67.39 -111.42 0.61
CA LYS A 42 68.78 -110.95 0.70
C LYS A 42 69.72 -111.99 1.32
N GLY A 43 69.24 -112.81 2.26
CA GLY A 43 69.98 -113.94 2.85
C GLY A 43 70.14 -115.15 1.91
N LEU A 44 69.22 -115.32 0.94
CA LEU A 44 69.29 -116.37 -0.09
C LEU A 44 70.21 -116.00 -1.27
N LEU A 45 70.52 -114.71 -1.48
CA LEU A 45 71.38 -114.23 -2.56
C LEU A 45 72.83 -114.74 -2.51
N PRO A 46 73.51 -114.82 -1.35
CA PRO A 46 74.84 -115.42 -1.24
C PRO A 46 74.85 -116.91 -1.58
N ASN A 47 73.84 -117.69 -1.14
CA ASN A 47 73.74 -119.12 -1.44
C ASN A 47 73.42 -119.38 -2.92
N LEU A 48 72.53 -118.59 -3.53
CA LEU A 48 72.25 -118.70 -4.97
C LEU A 48 73.46 -118.25 -5.82
N ARG A 49 74.24 -117.26 -5.36
CA ARG A 49 75.51 -116.89 -6.00
C ARG A 49 76.59 -117.96 -5.83
N ALA A 50 76.66 -118.62 -4.66
CA ALA A 50 77.57 -119.75 -4.42
C ALA A 50 77.21 -120.95 -5.31
N GLN A 51 75.93 -121.27 -5.48
CA GLN A 51 75.47 -122.32 -6.39
C GLN A 51 75.79 -122.02 -7.86
N VAL A 52 75.71 -120.75 -8.29
CA VAL A 52 76.13 -120.36 -9.66
C VAL A 52 77.64 -120.51 -9.85
N VAL A 53 78.46 -120.19 -8.84
CA VAL A 53 79.91 -120.39 -8.88
C VAL A 53 80.28 -121.87 -8.84
N GLU A 54 79.54 -122.70 -8.10
CA GLU A 54 79.73 -124.16 -8.04
C GLU A 54 79.36 -124.84 -9.38
N VAL A 55 78.24 -124.43 -10.01
CA VAL A 55 77.86 -124.90 -11.35
C VAL A 55 78.84 -124.41 -12.42
N GLN A 56 79.38 -123.19 -12.30
CA GLN A 56 80.44 -122.71 -13.19
C GLN A 56 81.74 -123.51 -13.04
N HIS A 57 82.14 -123.88 -11.82
CA HIS A 57 83.29 -124.76 -11.60
C HIS A 57 83.05 -126.19 -12.11
N GLN A 58 81.84 -126.74 -11.99
CA GLN A 58 81.49 -128.05 -12.59
C GLN A 58 81.59 -128.03 -14.12
N VAL A 59 81.18 -126.95 -14.79
CA VAL A 59 81.31 -126.81 -16.25
C VAL A 59 82.76 -126.66 -16.70
N VAL A 60 83.63 -126.02 -15.89
CA VAL A 60 85.06 -125.92 -16.17
C VAL A 60 85.78 -127.25 -15.95
N ALA A 61 85.43 -128.01 -14.90
CA ALA A 61 85.97 -129.34 -14.63
C ALA A 61 85.61 -130.36 -15.73
N LEU A 62 84.35 -130.37 -16.19
CA LEU A 62 83.91 -131.25 -17.29
C LEU A 62 84.54 -130.89 -18.65
N ARG A 63 84.96 -129.63 -18.85
CA ARG A 63 85.74 -129.22 -20.03
C ARG A 63 87.21 -129.63 -19.94
N SER A 64 87.77 -129.71 -18.74
CA SER A 64 89.13 -130.21 -18.47
C SER A 64 89.23 -131.72 -18.68
N GLU A 65 88.29 -132.51 -18.13
CA GLU A 65 88.28 -133.98 -18.28
C GLU A 65 88.12 -134.44 -19.75
N ASN A 66 87.35 -133.71 -20.56
CA ASN A 66 87.22 -133.99 -22.00
C ASN A 66 88.53 -133.77 -22.77
N LYS A 67 89.41 -132.89 -22.29
CA LYS A 67 90.72 -132.64 -22.89
C LYS A 67 91.72 -133.77 -22.55
N ASP A 68 91.68 -134.26 -21.31
CA ASP A 68 92.53 -135.36 -20.84
C ASP A 68 92.14 -136.72 -21.47
N GLN A 69 90.85 -136.97 -21.72
CA GLN A 69 90.40 -138.18 -22.42
C GLN A 69 90.80 -138.22 -23.90
N ALA A 70 90.92 -137.05 -24.56
CA ALA A 70 91.41 -136.97 -25.94
C ALA A 70 92.91 -137.29 -26.05
N GLN A 71 93.72 -136.96 -25.04
CA GLN A 71 95.16 -137.29 -24.99
C GLN A 71 95.41 -138.79 -24.73
N ARG A 72 94.62 -139.45 -23.88
CA ARG A 72 94.74 -140.90 -23.64
C ARG A 72 94.39 -141.78 -24.86
N GLN A 73 93.55 -141.31 -25.78
CA GLN A 73 93.28 -142.02 -27.03
C GLN A 73 94.43 -141.96 -28.04
N LEU A 74 95.33 -140.98 -27.93
CA LEU A 74 96.49 -140.85 -28.81
C LEU A 74 97.61 -141.82 -28.44
N ASP A 75 97.83 -142.05 -27.13
CA ASP A 75 98.91 -142.90 -26.61
C ASP A 75 98.68 -144.41 -26.85
N VAL A 76 97.42 -144.87 -26.87
CA VAL A 76 97.08 -146.28 -27.10
C VAL A 76 97.22 -146.68 -28.58
N LYS A 77 97.09 -145.72 -29.50
CA LYS A 77 97.31 -145.97 -30.94
C LYS A 77 98.78 -146.15 -31.31
N GLN A 78 99.72 -145.60 -30.52
CA GLN A 78 101.16 -145.73 -30.80
C GLN A 78 101.76 -147.06 -30.32
N GLN A 79 101.05 -147.84 -29.49
CA GLN A 79 101.54 -149.12 -28.97
C GLN A 79 101.15 -150.34 -29.84
N VAL A 80 100.21 -150.18 -30.78
CA VAL A 80 99.71 -151.26 -31.64
C VAL A 80 100.51 -151.41 -32.93
N ASP A 81 101.13 -150.34 -33.45
CA ASP A 81 101.87 -150.38 -34.72
C ASP A 81 103.31 -150.93 -34.60
N LEU A 82 103.83 -151.13 -33.38
CA LEU A 82 105.17 -151.69 -33.15
C LEU A 82 105.21 -153.23 -33.11
N LEU A 83 104.05 -153.90 -33.04
CA LEU A 83 103.98 -155.36 -32.85
C LEU A 83 103.76 -156.17 -34.13
N ILE A 84 103.47 -155.53 -35.27
CA ILE A 84 103.20 -156.24 -36.54
C ILE A 84 104.45 -156.34 -37.45
N ALA A 85 105.51 -155.57 -37.17
CA ALA A 85 106.74 -155.57 -37.98
C ALA A 85 107.78 -156.66 -37.59
N ARG A 86 107.48 -157.56 -36.64
CA ARG A 86 108.44 -158.57 -36.14
C ARG A 86 108.15 -160.03 -36.50
N PHE A 87 107.10 -160.32 -37.25
CA PHE A 87 106.71 -161.71 -37.52
C PHE A 87 106.85 -162.11 -39.00
N LEU A 88 108.11 -162.45 -39.35
CA LEU A 88 108.52 -163.37 -40.41
C LEU A 88 109.08 -162.78 -41.73
N LYS A 89 110.42 -162.74 -41.78
CA LYS A 89 111.22 -163.37 -42.84
C LYS A 89 112.07 -164.47 -42.19
N GLN A 90 111.94 -165.73 -42.62
CA GLN A 90 113.02 -166.51 -43.25
C GLN A 90 112.47 -167.88 -43.72
N GLU A 91 112.81 -168.24 -44.96
CA GLU A 91 112.43 -169.43 -45.73
C GLU A 91 113.30 -170.66 -45.39
N ASP A 92 112.80 -171.88 -45.71
CA ASP A 92 113.39 -172.77 -46.73
C ASP A 92 112.80 -174.20 -46.70
N GLY A 93 112.58 -174.81 -47.87
CA GLY A 93 112.56 -176.28 -48.01
C GLY A 93 111.44 -176.91 -48.86
N GLU A 94 111.73 -177.09 -50.14
CA GLU A 94 110.92 -177.71 -51.19
C GLU A 94 110.73 -179.26 -51.09
N LYS A 95 109.70 -179.75 -51.82
CA LYS A 95 109.43 -181.14 -52.29
C LYS A 95 108.54 -182.06 -51.43
N ALA A 96 107.28 -181.63 -51.24
CA ALA A 96 106.12 -182.54 -51.12
C ALA A 96 104.94 -182.09 -52.01
N GLN A 97 105.25 -181.53 -53.19
CA GLN A 97 104.26 -181.11 -54.17
C GLN A 97 103.69 -182.32 -54.93
N SER A 98 102.45 -182.69 -54.59
CA SER A 98 101.45 -183.11 -55.58
C SER A 98 100.04 -183.29 -54.97
N VAL A 99 99.86 -183.28 -53.64
CA VAL A 99 98.56 -183.65 -53.01
C VAL A 99 97.77 -182.47 -52.42
N GLU A 100 98.38 -181.31 -52.15
CA GLU A 100 97.67 -180.16 -51.52
C GLU A 100 96.93 -179.21 -52.51
N LEU A 101 97.08 -179.38 -53.81
CA LEU A 101 96.55 -178.42 -54.80
C LEU A 101 95.04 -178.57 -55.06
N GLU A 102 94.41 -179.67 -54.62
CA GLU A 102 92.98 -179.95 -54.86
C GLU A 102 92.04 -179.40 -53.75
N VAL A 103 92.56 -179.09 -52.55
CA VAL A 103 91.77 -178.62 -51.41
C VAL A 103 91.52 -177.11 -51.43
N LEU A 104 92.47 -176.32 -51.95
CA LEU A 104 92.34 -174.86 -51.99
C LEU A 104 91.30 -174.35 -52.99
N SER A 105 90.99 -175.08 -54.07
CA SER A 105 90.03 -174.61 -55.08
C SER A 105 88.57 -174.54 -54.58
N LYS A 106 88.20 -175.30 -53.55
CA LYS A 106 86.83 -175.31 -53.02
C LYS A 106 86.54 -174.20 -52.00
N GLN A 107 87.56 -173.75 -51.28
CA GLN A 107 87.41 -172.66 -50.30
C GLN A 107 87.22 -171.29 -50.95
N VAL A 108 87.74 -171.09 -52.16
CA VAL A 108 87.59 -169.81 -52.88
C VAL A 108 86.14 -169.58 -53.32
N THR A 109 85.44 -170.63 -53.76
CA THR A 109 84.04 -170.49 -54.24
C THR A 109 83.03 -170.21 -53.11
N GLU A 110 83.30 -170.65 -51.87
CA GLU A 110 82.42 -170.38 -50.73
C GLU A 110 82.55 -168.92 -50.25
N LEU A 111 83.77 -168.37 -50.23
CA LEU A 111 84.01 -166.98 -49.84
C LEU A 111 83.41 -165.97 -50.82
N GLU A 112 83.39 -166.29 -52.13
CA GLU A 112 82.75 -165.42 -53.13
C GLU A 112 81.22 -165.34 -52.96
N ALA A 113 80.57 -166.41 -52.47
CA ALA A 113 79.13 -166.40 -52.20
C ALA A 113 78.77 -165.56 -50.96
N GLU A 114 79.61 -165.54 -49.92
CA GLU A 114 79.41 -164.70 -48.74
C GLU A 114 79.54 -163.20 -49.09
N VAL A 115 80.52 -162.82 -49.92
CA VAL A 115 80.67 -161.43 -50.39
C VAL A 115 79.43 -160.92 -51.11
N GLY A 116 78.77 -161.78 -51.91
CA GLY A 116 77.52 -161.45 -52.58
C GLY A 116 76.35 -161.16 -51.62
N GLN A 117 76.25 -161.87 -50.50
CA GLN A 117 75.21 -161.63 -49.50
C GLN A 117 75.43 -160.31 -48.75
N TRP A 118 76.67 -160.00 -48.37
CA TRP A 118 77.00 -158.75 -47.67
C TRP A 118 76.73 -157.50 -48.51
N LEU A 119 76.96 -157.55 -49.83
CA LEU A 119 76.64 -156.44 -50.74
C LEU A 119 75.12 -156.15 -50.81
N LEU A 120 74.28 -157.19 -50.74
CA LEU A 120 72.83 -157.06 -50.70
C LEU A 120 72.34 -156.43 -49.39
N GLU A 121 72.94 -156.79 -48.26
CA GLU A 121 72.64 -156.19 -46.96
C GLU A 121 73.10 -154.73 -46.87
N GLU A 122 74.27 -154.41 -47.42
CA GLU A 122 74.74 -153.03 -47.53
C GLU A 122 73.75 -152.15 -48.31
N SER A 123 73.21 -152.67 -49.42
CA SER A 123 72.19 -151.97 -50.21
C SER A 123 70.91 -151.71 -49.41
N LYS A 124 70.45 -152.69 -48.62
CA LYS A 124 69.27 -152.54 -47.75
C LYS A 124 69.50 -151.51 -46.64
N GLN A 125 70.66 -151.57 -45.98
CA GLN A 125 71.00 -150.62 -44.92
C GLN A 125 71.17 -149.20 -45.45
N LYS A 126 71.79 -149.02 -46.63
CA LYS A 126 71.86 -147.70 -47.30
C LYS A 126 70.47 -147.12 -47.56
N LYS A 127 69.51 -147.91 -48.05
CA LYS A 127 68.12 -147.46 -48.25
C LYS A 127 67.46 -147.05 -46.93
N LEU A 128 67.63 -147.83 -45.87
CA LEU A 128 67.08 -147.50 -44.55
C LEU A 128 67.67 -146.19 -44.00
N VAL A 129 68.98 -146.00 -44.12
CA VAL A 129 69.66 -144.76 -43.72
C VAL A 129 69.14 -143.56 -44.50
N THR A 130 68.93 -143.68 -45.83
CA THR A 130 68.36 -142.59 -46.64
C THR A 130 66.93 -142.23 -46.22
N MET A 131 66.11 -143.22 -45.86
CA MET A 131 64.73 -142.97 -45.42
C MET A 131 64.68 -142.31 -44.03
N LEU A 132 65.49 -142.78 -43.08
CA LEU A 132 65.57 -142.21 -41.75
C LEU A 132 66.17 -140.79 -41.75
N THR A 133 67.16 -140.52 -42.62
CA THR A 133 67.69 -139.15 -42.79
C THR A 133 66.64 -138.21 -43.37
N ALA A 134 65.85 -138.64 -44.37
CA ALA A 134 64.74 -137.85 -44.90
C ALA A 134 63.63 -137.58 -43.85
N GLN A 135 63.26 -138.57 -43.04
CA GLN A 135 62.30 -138.39 -41.94
C GLN A 135 62.82 -137.43 -40.87
N ARG A 136 64.10 -137.54 -40.50
CA ARG A 136 64.75 -136.61 -39.57
C ARG A 136 64.74 -135.18 -40.11
N GLU A 137 65.06 -134.98 -41.39
CA GLU A 137 64.99 -133.65 -42.01
C GLU A 137 63.56 -133.10 -42.06
N MET A 138 62.56 -133.92 -42.40
CA MET A 138 61.16 -133.48 -42.36
C MET A 138 60.73 -133.05 -40.96
N LYS A 139 61.02 -133.85 -39.93
CA LYS A 139 60.66 -133.51 -38.55
C LYS A 139 61.41 -132.30 -38.02
N ALA A 140 62.67 -132.10 -38.42
CA ALA A 140 63.42 -130.89 -38.11
C ALA A 140 62.79 -129.65 -38.77
N ARG A 141 62.35 -129.74 -40.03
CA ARG A 141 61.64 -128.65 -40.73
C ARG A 141 60.28 -128.36 -40.09
N GLU A 142 59.49 -129.37 -39.74
CA GLU A 142 58.21 -129.20 -39.03
C GLU A 142 58.39 -128.54 -37.66
N ALA A 143 59.37 -128.97 -36.86
CA ALA A 143 59.67 -128.35 -35.57
C ALA A 143 60.09 -126.88 -35.71
N THR A 144 60.93 -126.59 -36.72
CA THR A 144 61.36 -125.21 -37.01
C THR A 144 60.19 -124.34 -37.48
N SER A 145 59.30 -124.90 -38.32
CA SER A 145 58.09 -124.20 -38.78
C SER A 145 57.12 -123.91 -37.63
N ALA A 146 56.91 -124.88 -36.71
CA ALA A 146 56.07 -124.70 -35.54
C ALA A 146 56.63 -123.64 -34.58
N LEU A 147 57.94 -123.63 -34.34
CA LEU A 147 58.60 -122.64 -33.50
C LEU A 147 58.54 -121.23 -34.10
N ASN A 148 58.67 -121.12 -35.43
CA ASN A 148 58.47 -119.85 -36.12
C ASN A 148 57.01 -119.36 -36.03
N ALA A 149 56.03 -120.26 -36.16
CA ALA A 149 54.61 -119.92 -36.01
C ALA A 149 54.27 -119.47 -34.57
N GLU A 150 54.80 -120.15 -33.55
CA GLU A 150 54.65 -119.72 -32.15
C GLU A 150 55.27 -118.33 -31.93
N ARG A 151 56.46 -118.09 -32.48
CA ARG A 151 57.11 -116.79 -32.38
C ARG A 151 56.29 -115.68 -33.05
N GLN A 152 55.68 -115.95 -34.20
CA GLN A 152 54.78 -115.02 -34.88
C GLN A 152 53.52 -114.74 -34.05
N THR A 153 52.85 -115.76 -33.52
CA THR A 153 51.65 -115.57 -32.70
C THR A 153 51.94 -114.82 -31.40
N GLN A 154 53.10 -115.05 -30.76
CA GLN A 154 53.53 -114.25 -29.61
C GLN A 154 53.81 -112.79 -29.97
N GLN A 155 54.39 -112.52 -31.15
CA GLN A 155 54.57 -111.16 -31.63
C GLN A 155 53.22 -110.49 -31.92
N GLU A 156 52.30 -111.17 -32.58
CA GLU A 156 50.94 -110.68 -32.82
C GLU A 156 50.20 -110.40 -31.51
N LEU A 157 50.27 -111.30 -30.53
CA LEU A 157 49.67 -111.10 -29.21
C LEU A 157 50.19 -109.81 -28.56
N LYS A 158 51.51 -109.60 -28.56
CA LYS A 158 52.13 -108.37 -28.04
C LYS A 158 51.63 -107.13 -28.79
N THR A 159 51.49 -107.19 -30.12
CA THR A 159 50.93 -106.05 -30.87
C THR A 159 49.47 -105.77 -30.50
N LYS A 160 48.65 -106.82 -30.29
CA LYS A 160 47.25 -106.67 -29.88
C LYS A 160 47.13 -106.12 -28.46
N GLU A 161 47.98 -106.55 -27.53
CA GLU A 161 48.04 -106.02 -26.17
C GLU A 161 48.38 -104.51 -26.17
N LEU A 162 49.33 -104.08 -27.00
CA LEU A 162 49.65 -102.66 -27.17
C LEU A 162 48.46 -101.87 -27.74
N VAL A 163 47.76 -102.41 -28.75
CA VAL A 163 46.57 -101.76 -29.31
C VAL A 163 45.44 -101.64 -28.27
N ILE A 164 45.22 -102.67 -27.46
CA ILE A 164 44.22 -102.63 -26.38
C ILE A 164 44.60 -101.56 -25.35
N PHE A 165 45.87 -101.48 -24.98
CA PHE A 165 46.37 -100.45 -24.06
C PHE A 165 46.14 -99.03 -24.62
N ASP A 166 46.46 -98.80 -25.89
CA ASP A 166 46.23 -97.52 -26.55
C ASP A 166 44.75 -97.14 -26.63
N LEU A 167 43.87 -98.11 -26.95
CA LEU A 167 42.43 -97.89 -26.98
C LEU A 167 41.86 -97.62 -25.58
N ALA A 168 42.32 -98.33 -24.55
CA ALA A 168 41.93 -98.07 -23.17
C ALA A 168 42.37 -96.68 -22.70
N LYS A 169 43.57 -96.25 -23.10
CA LYS A 169 44.06 -94.89 -22.84
C LYS A 169 43.18 -93.84 -23.54
N LYS A 170 42.88 -94.02 -24.83
CA LYS A 170 41.96 -93.12 -25.56
C LYS A 170 40.55 -93.09 -24.96
N TRP A 171 40.05 -94.23 -24.50
CA TRP A 171 38.75 -94.31 -23.84
C TRP A 171 38.73 -93.54 -22.51
N ASN A 172 39.79 -93.68 -21.71
CA ASN A 172 39.92 -92.89 -20.47
C ASN A 172 40.07 -91.39 -20.75
N GLU A 173 40.87 -91.00 -21.75
CA GLU A 173 41.02 -89.60 -22.17
C GLU A 173 39.69 -88.99 -22.62
N THR A 174 38.95 -89.68 -23.50
CA THR A 174 37.63 -89.21 -23.98
C THR A 174 36.58 -89.18 -22.87
N THR A 175 36.60 -90.14 -21.95
CA THR A 175 35.71 -90.15 -20.77
C THR A 175 36.02 -88.99 -19.83
N ASN A 176 37.30 -88.68 -19.62
CA ASN A 176 37.70 -87.52 -18.82
C ASN A 176 37.30 -86.21 -19.51
N HIS A 177 37.51 -86.07 -20.83
CA HIS A 177 37.06 -84.91 -21.58
C HIS A 177 35.54 -84.72 -21.47
N LEU A 178 34.75 -85.80 -21.55
CA LEU A 178 33.30 -85.71 -21.40
C LEU A 178 32.90 -85.21 -20.00
N ARG A 179 33.59 -85.67 -18.95
CA ARG A 179 33.35 -85.19 -17.58
C ARG A 179 33.72 -83.71 -17.42
N GLU A 180 34.84 -83.29 -17.99
CA GLU A 180 35.27 -81.88 -18.00
C GLU A 180 34.25 -81.00 -18.71
N PHE A 181 33.76 -81.40 -19.90
CA PHE A 181 32.72 -80.68 -20.62
C PHE A 181 31.39 -80.64 -19.87
N SER A 182 31.00 -81.72 -19.19
CA SER A 182 29.79 -81.73 -18.35
C SER A 182 29.93 -80.74 -17.20
N ALA A 183 31.08 -80.70 -16.53
CA ALA A 183 31.32 -79.75 -15.45
C ALA A 183 31.31 -78.30 -15.95
N LEU A 184 31.95 -78.03 -17.11
CA LEU A 184 31.92 -76.71 -17.74
C LEU A 184 30.51 -76.29 -18.13
N TYR A 185 29.70 -77.21 -18.67
CA TYR A 185 28.30 -76.94 -19.00
C TYR A 185 27.49 -76.56 -17.75
N ASP A 186 27.68 -77.25 -16.64
CA ASP A 186 26.99 -76.93 -15.38
C ASP A 186 27.40 -75.54 -14.85
N VAL A 187 28.68 -75.17 -14.95
CA VAL A 187 29.15 -73.82 -14.63
C VAL A 187 28.46 -72.77 -15.50
N VAL A 188 28.49 -72.93 -16.83
CA VAL A 188 27.86 -71.98 -17.77
C VAL A 188 26.35 -71.90 -17.55
N LYS A 189 25.68 -73.02 -17.27
CA LYS A 189 24.25 -73.05 -16.95
C LYS A 189 23.95 -72.29 -15.67
N ASN A 190 24.77 -72.45 -14.63
CA ASN A 190 24.63 -71.72 -13.37
C ASN A 190 24.88 -70.21 -13.57
N GLU A 191 25.89 -69.84 -14.35
CA GLU A 191 26.17 -68.44 -14.71
C GLU A 191 25.03 -67.83 -15.51
N ARG A 192 24.50 -68.53 -16.54
CA ARG A 192 23.33 -68.09 -17.29
C ARG A 192 22.14 -67.83 -16.36
N ASN A 193 21.83 -68.78 -15.46
CA ASN A 193 20.73 -68.62 -14.51
C ASN A 193 20.95 -67.42 -13.57
N LYS A 194 22.18 -67.21 -13.11
CA LYS A 194 22.55 -66.03 -12.31
C LYS A 194 22.32 -64.73 -13.08
N TYR A 195 22.74 -64.65 -14.34
CA TYR A 195 22.52 -63.47 -15.18
C TYR A 195 21.04 -63.23 -15.47
N VAL A 196 20.25 -64.27 -15.73
CA VAL A 196 18.79 -64.14 -15.90
C VAL A 196 18.14 -63.56 -14.65
N ASN A 197 18.50 -64.06 -13.46
CA ASN A 197 17.98 -63.54 -12.20
C ASN A 197 18.40 -62.07 -11.97
N LEU A 198 19.65 -61.71 -12.27
CA LEU A 198 20.14 -60.33 -12.20
C LEU A 198 19.39 -59.40 -13.17
N ILE A 199 19.16 -59.84 -14.41
CA ILE A 199 18.40 -59.08 -15.41
C ILE A 199 16.96 -58.89 -14.95
N GLN A 200 16.31 -59.93 -14.42
CA GLN A 200 14.94 -59.84 -13.92
C GLN A 200 14.85 -58.87 -12.74
N ALA A 201 15.75 -58.99 -11.76
CA ALA A 201 15.81 -58.08 -10.61
C ALA A 201 16.07 -56.62 -11.05
N SER A 202 16.99 -56.41 -12.00
CA SER A 202 17.26 -55.08 -12.56
C SER A 202 16.07 -54.52 -13.33
N THR A 203 15.38 -55.34 -14.11
CA THR A 203 14.19 -54.93 -14.88
C THR A 203 13.04 -54.54 -13.95
N GLN A 204 12.82 -55.32 -12.88
CA GLN A 204 11.84 -55.00 -11.85
C GLN A 204 12.19 -53.69 -11.13
N ALA A 205 13.43 -53.53 -10.67
CA ALA A 205 13.89 -52.29 -10.04
C ALA A 205 13.73 -51.07 -10.96
N LEU A 206 13.98 -51.24 -12.27
CA LEU A 206 13.77 -50.19 -13.26
C LEU A 206 12.29 -49.83 -13.44
N ALA A 207 11.38 -50.81 -13.39
CA ALA A 207 9.94 -50.56 -13.42
C ALA A 207 9.46 -49.81 -12.16
N GLU A 208 9.89 -50.23 -10.97
CA GLU A 208 9.59 -49.57 -9.70
C GLU A 208 10.10 -48.11 -9.70
N MET A 209 11.32 -47.88 -10.19
CA MET A 209 11.87 -46.52 -10.32
C MET A 209 11.09 -45.67 -11.32
N LYS A 210 10.63 -46.24 -12.44
CA LYS A 210 9.77 -45.52 -13.40
C LYS A 210 8.43 -45.13 -12.78
N GLU A 211 7.81 -46.00 -12.00
CA GLU A 211 6.57 -45.67 -11.28
C GLU A 211 6.80 -44.59 -10.24
N LYS A 212 7.91 -44.67 -9.48
CA LYS A 212 8.30 -43.63 -8.53
C LYS A 212 8.50 -42.27 -9.20
N ILE A 213 9.14 -42.23 -10.37
CA ILE A 213 9.30 -41.01 -11.15
C ILE A 213 7.94 -40.44 -11.57
N LYS A 214 7.00 -41.29 -12.02
CA LYS A 214 5.64 -40.83 -12.38
C LYS A 214 4.89 -40.25 -11.17
N ILE A 215 4.98 -40.88 -10.00
CA ILE A 215 4.34 -40.38 -8.78
C ILE A 215 4.92 -39.02 -8.39
N LEU A 216 6.25 -38.90 -8.37
CA LEU A 216 6.92 -37.64 -8.06
C LEU A 216 6.59 -36.54 -9.08
N HIS A 217 6.46 -36.90 -10.36
CA HIS A 217 6.05 -35.95 -11.39
C HIS A 217 4.64 -35.41 -11.13
N ASN A 218 3.68 -36.30 -10.84
CA ASN A 218 2.32 -35.90 -10.48
C ASN A 218 2.30 -35.05 -9.21
N GLU A 219 3.12 -35.37 -8.21
CA GLU A 219 3.25 -34.59 -6.98
C GLU A 219 3.77 -33.17 -7.26
N VAL A 220 4.78 -33.03 -8.12
CA VAL A 220 5.29 -31.73 -8.57
C VAL A 220 4.18 -30.93 -9.29
N GLU A 221 3.37 -31.56 -10.14
CA GLU A 221 2.26 -30.88 -10.80
C GLU A 221 1.17 -30.43 -9.81
N VAL A 222 0.81 -31.28 -8.84
CA VAL A 222 -0.15 -30.93 -7.79
C VAL A 222 0.37 -29.76 -6.96
N LEU A 223 1.62 -29.81 -6.51
CA LEU A 223 2.23 -28.72 -5.74
C LEU A 223 2.33 -27.42 -6.55
N ARG A 224 2.61 -27.52 -7.85
CA ARG A 224 2.62 -26.35 -8.74
C ARG A 224 1.22 -25.73 -8.87
N ASN A 225 0.19 -26.55 -9.04
CA ASN A 225 -1.19 -26.08 -9.12
C ASN A 225 -1.64 -25.46 -7.79
N GLU A 226 -1.27 -26.06 -6.66
CA GLU A 226 -1.55 -25.51 -5.33
C GLU A 226 -0.83 -24.17 -5.11
N SER A 227 0.44 -24.06 -5.51
CA SER A 227 1.20 -22.80 -5.46
C SER A 227 0.51 -21.72 -6.28
N LEU A 228 0.12 -22.03 -7.53
CA LEU A 228 -0.57 -21.08 -8.40
C LEU A 228 -1.94 -20.66 -7.85
N ALA A 229 -2.67 -21.58 -7.21
CA ALA A 229 -3.93 -21.27 -6.55
C ALA A 229 -3.72 -20.33 -5.34
N LYS A 230 -2.69 -20.60 -4.52
CA LYS A 230 -2.30 -19.73 -3.39
C LYS A 230 -1.85 -18.36 -3.86
N ASP A 231 -1.07 -18.26 -4.94
CA ASP A 231 -0.66 -16.99 -5.52
C ASP A 231 -1.85 -16.16 -5.99
N LYS A 232 -2.82 -16.78 -6.68
CA LYS A 232 -4.07 -16.12 -7.08
C LYS A 232 -4.88 -15.64 -5.86
N ALA A 233 -5.01 -16.45 -4.83
CA ALA A 233 -5.68 -16.08 -3.59
C ALA A 233 -4.97 -14.90 -2.90
N LEU A 234 -3.65 -14.93 -2.82
CA LEU A 234 -2.84 -13.87 -2.23
C LEU A 234 -2.99 -12.54 -3.00
N VAL A 235 -3.01 -12.58 -4.34
CA VAL A 235 -3.25 -11.38 -5.16
C VAL A 235 -4.64 -10.80 -4.90
N LYS A 236 -5.66 -11.66 -4.79
CA LYS A 236 -7.03 -11.24 -4.48
C LYS A 236 -7.10 -10.57 -3.10
N GLU A 237 -6.48 -11.16 -2.09
CA GLU A 237 -6.42 -10.58 -0.73
C GLU A 237 -5.64 -9.26 -0.70
N LYS A 238 -4.51 -9.16 -1.42
CA LYS A 238 -3.76 -7.91 -1.54
C LYS A 238 -4.61 -6.80 -2.17
N LEU A 239 -5.38 -7.11 -3.20
CA LEU A 239 -6.27 -6.16 -3.84
C LEU A 239 -7.42 -5.75 -2.91
N ALA A 240 -8.06 -6.72 -2.23
CA ALA A 240 -9.09 -6.45 -1.24
C ALA A 240 -8.57 -5.53 -0.11
N HIS A 241 -7.38 -5.82 0.41
CA HIS A 241 -6.73 -5.00 1.43
C HIS A 241 -6.43 -3.58 0.93
N ALA A 242 -5.90 -3.42 -0.29
CA ALA A 242 -5.65 -2.11 -0.88
C ALA A 242 -6.96 -1.31 -1.04
N THR A 243 -8.04 -1.96 -1.51
CA THR A 243 -9.36 -1.29 -1.62
C THR A 243 -9.91 -0.89 -0.25
N ALA A 244 -9.75 -1.73 0.77
CA ALA A 244 -10.17 -1.43 2.13
C ALA A 244 -9.35 -0.26 2.74
N GLN A 245 -8.04 -0.20 2.46
CA GLN A 245 -7.19 0.93 2.86
C GLN A 245 -7.64 2.24 2.20
N CYS A 246 -7.86 2.25 0.88
CA CYS A 246 -8.37 3.42 0.19
C CYS A 246 -9.73 3.87 0.75
N SER A 247 -10.65 2.94 1.00
CA SER A 247 -11.95 3.25 1.61
C SER A 247 -11.80 3.84 3.02
N ARG A 248 -10.94 3.25 3.86
CA ARG A 248 -10.65 3.76 5.21
C ARG A 248 -10.09 5.17 5.16
N ASP A 249 -9.12 5.42 4.27
CA ASP A 249 -8.45 6.71 4.18
C ASP A 249 -9.40 7.78 3.62
N SER A 250 -10.30 7.42 2.69
CA SER A 250 -11.41 8.28 2.25
C SER A 250 -12.36 8.63 3.40
N LEU A 251 -12.79 7.63 4.18
CA LEU A 251 -13.68 7.86 5.33
C LEU A 251 -13.01 8.74 6.40
N ARG A 252 -11.70 8.57 6.62
CA ARG A 252 -10.92 9.44 7.53
C ARG A 252 -10.87 10.88 7.03
N LEU A 253 -10.68 11.08 5.73
CA LEU A 253 -10.71 12.40 5.12
C LEU A 253 -12.09 13.06 5.29
N ASP A 254 -13.17 12.32 5.05
CA ASP A 254 -14.53 12.84 5.18
C ASP A 254 -14.90 13.12 6.64
N THR A 255 -14.41 12.30 7.57
CA THR A 255 -14.54 12.54 9.01
C THR A 255 -13.82 13.83 9.41
N ASN A 256 -12.58 14.02 8.95
CA ASN A 256 -11.83 15.24 9.23
C ASN A 256 -12.51 16.49 8.65
N LYS A 257 -13.01 16.43 7.41
CA LYS A 257 -13.78 17.52 6.80
C LYS A 257 -15.03 17.87 7.62
N SER A 258 -15.79 16.86 8.07
CA SER A 258 -16.95 17.08 8.95
C SER A 258 -16.54 17.69 10.28
N HIS A 259 -15.40 17.27 10.86
CA HIS A 259 -14.88 17.83 12.11
C HIS A 259 -14.48 19.29 11.95
N ASP A 260 -13.82 19.65 10.85
CA ASP A 260 -13.44 21.03 10.55
C ASP A 260 -14.68 21.90 10.32
N ALA A 261 -15.69 21.39 9.60
CA ALA A 261 -16.96 22.08 9.41
C ALA A 261 -17.70 22.29 10.76
N TYR A 262 -17.67 21.28 11.64
CA TYR A 262 -18.23 21.38 12.99
C TYR A 262 -17.51 22.46 13.80
N ARG A 263 -16.17 22.51 13.79
CA ARG A 263 -15.41 23.56 14.48
C ARG A 263 -15.75 24.96 13.97
N ALA A 264 -15.80 25.14 12.65
CA ALA A 264 -16.17 26.43 12.07
C ALA A 264 -17.59 26.88 12.48
N LYS A 265 -18.53 25.93 12.57
CA LYS A 265 -19.89 26.21 13.08
C LYS A 265 -19.89 26.50 14.57
N GLN A 266 -19.07 25.81 15.36
CA GLN A 266 -18.93 26.08 16.79
C GLN A 266 -18.35 27.48 17.04
N GLU A 267 -17.31 27.88 16.30
CA GLU A 267 -16.77 29.25 16.36
C GLU A 267 -17.82 30.30 15.97
N GLN A 268 -18.65 30.02 14.97
CA GLN A 268 -19.76 30.91 14.59
C GLN A 268 -20.80 31.05 15.72
N VAL A 269 -21.13 29.94 16.41
CA VAL A 269 -22.03 29.97 17.56
C VAL A 269 -21.42 30.78 18.71
N GLU A 270 -20.15 30.60 19.01
CA GLU A 270 -19.45 31.38 20.05
C GLU A 270 -19.42 32.87 19.72
N GLN A 271 -19.16 33.25 18.47
CA GLN A 271 -19.26 34.63 18.00
C GLN A 271 -20.67 35.20 18.17
N GLN A 272 -21.70 34.42 17.85
CA GLN A 272 -23.10 34.83 18.03
C GLN A 272 -23.46 34.99 19.51
N ILE A 273 -22.96 34.13 20.40
CA ILE A 273 -23.17 34.27 21.85
C ILE A 273 -22.58 35.60 22.35
N VAL A 274 -21.35 35.92 21.94
CA VAL A 274 -20.71 37.20 22.30
C VAL A 274 -21.50 38.41 21.77
N GLU A 275 -22.03 38.31 20.54
CA GLU A 275 -22.87 39.36 19.96
C GLU A 275 -24.20 39.54 20.71
N ILE A 276 -24.84 38.43 21.11
CA ILE A 276 -26.04 38.43 21.94
C ILE A 276 -25.77 39.11 23.28
N ASP A 277 -24.67 38.78 23.96
CA ASP A 277 -24.31 39.40 25.24
C ASP A 277 -24.07 40.91 25.10
N LYS A 278 -23.42 41.33 24.00
CA LYS A 278 -23.23 42.75 23.69
C LYS A 278 -24.56 43.46 23.46
N LEU A 279 -25.46 42.88 22.67
CA LEU A 279 -26.78 43.44 22.40
C LEU A 279 -27.62 43.52 23.68
N ASN A 280 -27.60 42.48 24.51
CA ASN A 280 -28.25 42.48 25.82
C ASN A 280 -27.71 43.59 26.72
N GLY A 281 -26.40 43.81 26.74
CA GLY A 281 -25.78 44.92 27.46
C GLY A 281 -26.28 46.30 26.99
N ILE A 282 -26.42 46.48 25.67
CA ILE A 282 -26.99 47.70 25.08
C ILE A 282 -28.45 47.86 25.48
N ILE A 283 -29.26 46.80 25.38
CA ILE A 283 -30.68 46.82 25.77
C ILE A 283 -30.81 47.26 27.24
N THR A 284 -30.11 46.60 28.15
CA THR A 284 -30.14 46.96 29.59
C THR A 284 -29.70 48.41 29.84
N HIS A 285 -28.71 48.90 29.09
CA HIS A 285 -28.30 50.31 29.20
C HIS A 285 -29.41 51.26 28.72
N THR A 286 -30.01 50.98 27.55
CA THR A 286 -31.10 51.81 27.00
C THR A 286 -32.35 51.79 27.89
N GLU A 287 -32.68 50.65 28.50
CA GLU A 287 -33.78 50.53 29.46
C GLU A 287 -33.55 51.40 30.71
N LYS A 288 -32.31 51.41 31.23
CA LYS A 288 -31.95 52.29 32.36
C LYS A 288 -32.08 53.77 32.00
N GLU A 289 -31.66 54.16 30.80
CA GLU A 289 -31.81 55.54 30.33
C GLU A 289 -33.28 55.92 30.10
N LEU A 290 -34.10 54.99 29.58
CA LEU A 290 -35.54 55.19 29.44
C LEU A 290 -36.23 55.37 30.80
N LEU A 291 -35.87 54.57 31.80
CA LEU A 291 -36.37 54.74 33.17
C LEU A 291 -35.95 56.07 33.78
N ARG A 292 -34.70 56.51 33.57
CA ARG A 292 -34.23 57.83 33.99
C ARG A 292 -35.02 58.95 33.32
N LEU A 293 -35.26 58.84 32.02
CA LEU A 293 -36.03 59.83 31.27
C LEU A 293 -37.48 59.91 31.74
N LYS A 294 -38.11 58.75 31.98
CA LYS A 294 -39.47 58.67 32.53
C LYS A 294 -39.55 59.38 33.89
N LYS A 295 -38.60 59.12 34.80
CA LYS A 295 -38.55 59.78 36.10
C LYS A 295 -38.35 61.30 35.99
N LYS A 296 -37.51 61.77 35.06
CA LYS A 296 -37.36 63.21 34.79
C LYS A 296 -38.65 63.83 34.26
N TYR A 297 -39.36 63.13 33.39
CA TYR A 297 -40.65 63.57 32.86
C TYR A 297 -41.71 63.67 33.96
N GLU A 298 -41.81 62.66 34.83
CA GLU A 298 -42.70 62.68 36.00
C GLU A 298 -42.43 63.90 36.88
N LEU A 299 -41.16 64.15 37.24
CA LEU A 299 -40.77 65.33 38.02
C LEU A 299 -41.12 66.66 37.32
N ALA A 300 -40.96 66.73 35.99
CA ALA A 300 -41.32 67.92 35.22
C ALA A 300 -42.84 68.15 35.19
N VAL A 301 -43.64 67.07 35.10
CA VAL A 301 -45.10 67.14 35.19
C VAL A 301 -45.53 67.60 36.58
N ASP A 302 -44.93 67.07 37.64
CA ASP A 302 -45.22 67.48 39.01
C ASP A 302 -44.89 68.97 39.24
N ALA A 303 -43.74 69.43 38.76
CA ALA A 303 -43.35 70.84 38.82
C ALA A 303 -44.31 71.74 38.01
N ARG A 304 -44.74 71.31 36.82
CA ARG A 304 -45.74 72.01 36.01
C ARG A 304 -47.09 72.08 36.73
N ASN A 305 -47.52 70.99 37.36
CA ASN A 305 -48.80 70.95 38.07
C ASN A 305 -48.74 71.85 39.32
N ALA A 306 -47.64 71.81 40.08
CA ALA A 306 -47.44 72.68 41.23
C ALA A 306 -47.45 74.17 40.86
N THR A 307 -46.76 74.54 39.78
CA THR A 307 -46.80 75.92 39.25
C THR A 307 -48.18 76.29 38.70
N GLY A 308 -48.90 75.34 38.09
CA GLY A 308 -50.29 75.52 37.67
C GLY A 308 -51.22 75.83 38.83
N VAL A 309 -51.09 75.12 39.96
CA VAL A 309 -51.87 75.39 41.18
C VAL A 309 -51.54 76.79 41.74
N GLN A 310 -50.25 77.14 41.85
CA GLN A 310 -49.84 78.48 42.31
C GLN A 310 -50.39 79.61 41.42
N LEU A 311 -50.46 79.40 40.10
CA LEU A 311 -51.06 80.37 39.18
C LEU A 311 -52.56 80.55 39.41
N ILE A 312 -53.27 79.46 39.72
CA ILE A 312 -54.69 79.52 40.07
C ILE A 312 -54.86 80.29 41.38
N ASP A 313 -54.11 79.95 42.43
CA ASP A 313 -54.17 80.65 43.72
C ASP A 313 -53.91 82.16 43.57
N ARG A 314 -52.90 82.54 42.77
CA ARG A 314 -52.59 83.95 42.49
C ARG A 314 -53.66 84.65 41.68
N ASN A 315 -54.32 83.94 40.76
CA ASN A 315 -55.44 84.50 40.00
C ASN A 315 -56.67 84.70 40.90
N ASP A 316 -56.95 83.78 41.81
CA ASP A 316 -58.01 83.91 42.81
C ASP A 316 -57.73 85.09 43.76
N GLU A 317 -56.48 85.25 44.23
CA GLU A 317 -56.05 86.44 44.97
C GLU A 317 -56.31 87.74 44.18
N LEU A 318 -56.01 87.76 42.88
CA LEU A 318 -56.27 88.92 42.02
C LEU A 318 -57.77 89.20 41.87
N CYS A 319 -58.60 88.18 41.67
CA CYS A 319 -60.06 88.32 41.60
C CYS A 319 -60.61 88.95 42.89
N ILE A 320 -60.19 88.47 44.05
CA ILE A 320 -60.57 89.03 45.36
C ILE A 320 -60.14 90.50 45.46
N LEU A 321 -58.93 90.83 45.02
CA LEU A 321 -58.44 92.22 45.03
C LEU A 321 -59.24 93.13 44.10
N TYR A 322 -59.62 92.67 42.91
CA TYR A 322 -60.46 93.43 41.99
C TYR A 322 -61.86 93.66 42.57
N GLU A 323 -62.49 92.65 43.16
CA GLU A 323 -63.79 92.80 43.83
C GLU A 323 -63.71 93.80 44.99
N LYS A 324 -62.64 93.72 45.79
CA LYS A 324 -62.40 94.67 46.88
C LYS A 324 -62.19 96.09 46.37
N SER A 325 -61.43 96.26 45.29
CA SER A 325 -61.20 97.56 44.64
C SER A 325 -62.52 98.15 44.14
N ASN A 326 -63.34 97.34 43.45
CA ASN A 326 -64.64 97.76 42.95
C ASN A 326 -65.58 98.15 44.09
N LEU A 327 -65.60 97.40 45.19
CA LEU A 327 -66.41 97.72 46.36
C LEU A 327 -65.95 99.04 47.02
N GLN A 328 -64.64 99.28 47.10
CA GLN A 328 -64.07 100.53 47.60
C GLN A 328 -64.41 101.71 46.68
N GLU A 329 -64.33 101.53 45.37
CA GLU A 329 -64.70 102.56 44.39
C GLU A 329 -66.18 102.92 44.48
N GLN A 330 -67.06 101.92 44.63
CA GLN A 330 -68.49 102.16 44.89
C GLN A 330 -68.71 102.93 46.20
N ALA A 331 -68.01 102.55 47.27
CA ALA A 331 -68.10 103.25 48.55
C ALA A 331 -67.60 104.71 48.45
N LEU A 332 -66.52 104.95 47.72
CA LEU A 332 -66.01 106.29 47.46
C LEU A 332 -67.00 107.12 46.64
N SER A 333 -67.54 106.59 45.54
CA SER A 333 -68.52 107.27 44.71
C SER A 333 -69.81 107.60 45.49
N ALA A 334 -70.28 106.69 46.34
CA ALA A 334 -71.40 106.94 47.25
C ALA A 334 -71.04 108.04 48.27
N GLY A 335 -69.82 108.02 48.80
CA GLY A 335 -69.28 109.04 49.70
C GLY A 335 -69.20 110.42 49.05
N GLU A 336 -68.66 110.53 47.83
CA GLU A 336 -68.61 111.76 47.02
C GLU A 336 -70.01 112.30 46.72
N THR A 337 -70.94 111.42 46.36
CA THR A 337 -72.35 111.80 46.16
C THR A 337 -72.97 112.29 47.46
N GLY A 338 -72.65 111.66 48.60
CA GLY A 338 -73.08 112.12 49.92
C GLY A 338 -72.50 113.49 50.29
N LEU A 339 -71.21 113.71 50.03
CA LEU A 339 -70.51 114.96 50.31
C LEU A 339 -71.06 116.11 49.46
N THR A 340 -71.23 115.88 48.15
CA THR A 340 -71.83 116.87 47.23
C THR A 340 -73.26 117.23 47.63
N ARG A 341 -74.08 116.27 48.10
CA ARG A 341 -75.40 116.57 48.68
C ARG A 341 -75.28 117.46 49.91
N LYS A 342 -74.37 117.17 50.83
CA LYS A 342 -74.14 118.01 52.02
C LYS A 342 -73.61 119.40 51.67
N ASP A 343 -72.73 119.53 50.69
CA ASP A 343 -72.28 120.83 50.20
C ASP A 343 -73.42 121.64 49.57
N GLN A 344 -74.34 120.99 48.84
CA GLN A 344 -75.54 121.63 48.34
C GLN A 344 -76.47 122.08 49.46
N GLU A 345 -76.73 121.23 50.47
CA GLU A 345 -77.50 121.61 51.66
C GLU A 345 -76.87 122.81 52.37
N ILE A 346 -75.56 122.80 52.61
CA ILE A 346 -74.82 123.92 53.21
C ILE A 346 -74.96 125.18 52.35
N ARG A 347 -74.87 125.05 51.02
CA ARG A 347 -75.04 126.18 50.11
C ARG A 347 -76.45 126.78 50.20
N VAL A 348 -77.49 125.94 50.23
CA VAL A 348 -78.88 126.38 50.41
C VAL A 348 -79.04 127.09 51.75
N LEU A 349 -78.58 126.48 52.84
CA LEU A 349 -78.62 127.09 54.17
C LEU A 349 -77.87 128.43 54.24
N LYS A 350 -76.73 128.55 53.56
CA LYS A 350 -76.01 129.84 53.45
C LYS A 350 -76.82 130.90 52.71
N ILE A 351 -77.51 130.54 51.63
CA ILE A 351 -78.40 131.45 50.89
C ILE A 351 -79.57 131.87 51.79
N GLU A 352 -80.22 130.93 52.46
CA GLU A 352 -81.31 131.20 53.40
C GLU A 352 -80.86 132.13 54.54
N LEU A 353 -79.67 131.91 55.08
CA LEU A 353 -79.10 132.75 56.13
C LEU A 353 -78.87 134.19 55.63
N VAL A 354 -78.31 134.35 54.42
CA VAL A 354 -78.14 135.67 53.78
C VAL A 354 -79.48 136.34 53.50
N ASP A 355 -80.48 135.59 53.03
CA ASP A 355 -81.83 136.11 52.78
C ASP A 355 -82.51 136.55 54.08
N LEU A 356 -82.42 135.77 55.15
CA LEU A 356 -82.90 136.12 56.49
C LEU A 356 -82.18 137.36 57.02
N GLN A 357 -80.85 137.47 56.84
CA GLN A 357 -80.09 138.67 57.21
C GLN A 357 -80.57 139.90 56.43
N ARG A 358 -80.80 139.78 55.12
CA ARG A 358 -81.34 140.85 54.27
C ARG A 358 -82.74 141.25 54.69
N GLN A 359 -83.62 140.29 54.97
CA GLN A 359 -84.97 140.55 55.49
C GLN A 359 -84.93 141.30 56.83
N LEU A 360 -84.03 140.90 57.73
CA LEU A 360 -83.83 141.55 59.02
C LEU A 360 -83.28 142.97 58.85
N GLU A 361 -82.35 143.19 57.93
CA GLU A 361 -81.83 144.53 57.62
C GLU A 361 -82.91 145.44 57.00
N ASN A 362 -83.71 144.91 56.08
CA ASN A 362 -84.87 145.62 55.52
C ASN A 362 -85.88 146.00 56.60
N ALA A 363 -86.22 145.07 57.50
CA ALA A 363 -87.11 145.35 58.64
C ALA A 363 -86.51 146.43 59.57
N ARG A 364 -85.19 146.39 59.83
CA ARG A 364 -84.48 147.44 60.58
C ARG A 364 -84.53 148.81 59.88
N ARG A 365 -84.46 148.85 58.54
CA ARG A 365 -84.59 150.10 57.75
C ARG A 365 -86.00 150.66 57.72
N GLN A 366 -87.04 149.83 57.90
CA GLN A 366 -88.43 150.29 57.99
C GLN A 366 -88.79 150.80 59.40
N LEU A 367 -88.04 150.42 60.42
CA LEU A 367 -88.26 150.81 61.82
C LEU A 367 -88.33 152.34 62.07
N PRO A 368 -87.51 153.20 61.42
CA PRO A 368 -87.57 154.66 61.61
C PRO A 368 -88.80 155.32 60.97
N HIS A 369 -89.43 154.69 59.96
CA HIS A 369 -90.62 155.22 59.29
C HIS A 369 -91.92 154.82 60.00
N LEU A 370 -91.86 153.92 60.98
CA LEU A 370 -93.03 153.48 61.75
C LEU A 370 -93.78 154.61 62.48
N PRO A 371 -93.10 155.61 63.10
CA PRO A 371 -93.77 156.74 63.73
C PRO A 371 -94.45 157.67 62.71
N GLU A 372 -93.82 157.91 61.56
CA GLU A 372 -94.39 158.72 60.47
C GLU A 372 -95.61 158.02 59.85
N LEU A 373 -95.52 156.70 59.63
CA LEU A 373 -96.64 155.88 59.17
C LEU A 373 -97.77 155.84 60.22
N ALA A 374 -97.45 155.76 61.52
CA ALA A 374 -98.46 155.83 62.57
C ALA A 374 -99.20 157.18 62.60
N GLN A 375 -98.47 158.30 62.42
CA GLN A 375 -99.10 159.62 62.27
C GLN A 375 -99.94 159.71 60.98
N ARG A 376 -99.46 159.15 59.87
CA ARG A 376 -100.21 159.10 58.61
C ARG A 376 -101.46 158.22 58.73
N ILE A 377 -101.41 157.14 59.49
CA ILE A 377 -102.57 156.29 59.81
C ILE A 377 -103.58 157.08 60.65
N MET A 378 -103.13 157.87 61.62
CA MET A 378 -104.04 158.74 62.37
C MET A 378 -104.71 159.78 61.48
N SER A 379 -103.96 160.46 60.60
CA SER A 379 -104.57 161.41 59.65
C SER A 379 -105.53 160.72 58.68
N LEU A 380 -105.16 159.54 58.17
CA LEU A 380 -106.01 158.76 57.28
C LEU A 380 -107.22 158.16 58.01
N GLN A 381 -107.17 157.91 59.32
CA GLN A 381 -108.34 157.53 60.11
C GLN A 381 -109.32 158.69 60.26
N GLU A 382 -108.81 159.92 60.31
CA GLU A 382 -109.60 161.15 60.35
C GLU A 382 -110.24 161.43 58.98
N ASP A 383 -109.48 161.29 57.90
CA ASP A 383 -109.97 161.34 56.51
C ASP A 383 -110.95 160.19 56.22
N LEU A 384 -110.69 158.97 56.69
CA LEU A 384 -111.60 157.82 56.56
C LEU A 384 -112.92 158.06 57.29
N LYS A 385 -112.91 158.82 58.38
CA LYS A 385 -114.14 159.19 59.07
C LYS A 385 -114.96 160.14 58.21
N GLN A 386 -114.32 161.11 57.56
CA GLN A 386 -114.96 162.02 56.61
C GLN A 386 -115.46 161.28 55.36
N GLU A 387 -114.66 160.37 54.80
CA GLU A 387 -115.05 159.53 53.65
C GLU A 387 -116.14 158.51 54.03
N LYS A 388 -116.23 158.08 55.29
CA LYS A 388 -117.35 157.26 55.78
C LYS A 388 -118.68 158.02 55.75
N ASP A 389 -118.66 159.29 56.09
CA ASP A 389 -119.83 160.16 55.96
C ASP A 389 -120.22 160.34 54.47
N VAL A 390 -119.23 160.35 53.56
CA VAL A 390 -119.44 160.39 52.10
C VAL A 390 -119.86 159.04 51.51
N THR A 391 -119.37 157.92 52.04
CA THR A 391 -119.77 156.57 51.59
C THR A 391 -121.12 156.17 52.13
N GLU A 392 -121.58 156.69 53.27
CA GLU A 392 -122.97 156.53 53.69
C GLU A 392 -123.93 157.21 52.68
N PHE A 393 -123.48 158.30 52.04
CA PHE A 393 -124.17 158.95 50.93
C PHE A 393 -124.14 158.09 49.64
N LEU A 394 -122.99 157.52 49.26
CA LEU A 394 -122.83 156.65 48.06
C LEU A 394 -123.40 155.23 48.21
N CYS A 395 -123.50 154.69 49.43
CA CYS A 395 -124.18 153.42 49.72
C CYS A 395 -125.67 153.50 49.39
N ARG A 396 -126.24 154.71 49.42
CA ARG A 396 -127.60 154.99 48.95
C ARG A 396 -127.73 154.90 47.41
N ASP A 397 -126.63 155.11 46.69
CA ASP A 397 -126.54 154.97 45.22
C ASP A 397 -126.19 153.53 44.77
N LEU A 398 -125.65 152.69 45.66
CA LEU A 398 -125.32 151.27 45.42
C LEU A 398 -126.53 150.31 45.49
N GLU A 399 -127.73 150.79 45.79
CA GLU A 399 -128.98 150.01 45.90
C GLU A 399 -129.60 149.57 44.56
N THR A 400 -128.83 149.33 43.48
CA THR A 400 -129.39 148.67 42.27
C THR A 400 -128.44 147.65 41.59
N PRO A 401 -128.76 146.34 41.60
CA PRO A 401 -127.88 145.27 41.13
C PRO A 401 -128.26 144.77 39.70
N LYS A 402 -127.49 145.13 38.67
CA LYS A 402 -127.54 144.50 37.33
C LYS A 402 -126.22 144.57 36.57
N ASN A 403 -125.15 143.95 37.04
CA ASN A 403 -124.07 143.62 36.10
C ASN A 403 -123.37 142.29 36.41
N ASN A 404 -123.48 141.38 35.45
CA ASN A 404 -123.26 139.93 35.58
C ASN A 404 -121.96 139.44 34.92
N ASP A 405 -121.07 140.33 34.48
CA ASP A 405 -119.90 139.94 33.66
C ASP A 405 -118.68 139.51 34.47
N ARG A 406 -118.90 138.72 35.54
CA ARG A 406 -117.87 138.35 36.50
C ARG A 406 -117.46 136.87 36.49
N TRP A 407 -117.31 136.18 35.34
CA TRP A 407 -116.57 134.87 35.29
C TRP A 407 -116.19 134.29 33.88
N ARG A 408 -115.14 133.40 33.77
CA ARG A 408 -115.10 132.00 33.16
C ARG A 408 -113.71 131.27 33.05
N ALA A 409 -113.69 129.90 32.87
CA ALA A 409 -112.56 128.91 32.76
C ALA A 409 -112.63 127.87 31.55
N LEU A 410 -111.55 127.08 31.22
CA LEU A 410 -111.29 126.17 30.03
C LEU A 410 -110.74 124.71 30.37
N GLY A 411 -110.82 123.66 29.49
CA GLY A 411 -110.53 122.18 29.78
C GLY A 411 -109.86 121.23 28.69
N GLY A 412 -109.91 119.86 28.85
CA GLY A 412 -109.42 118.70 27.97
C GLY A 412 -109.69 117.20 28.48
N GLU A 413 -109.52 116.10 27.67
CA GLU A 413 -109.89 114.63 27.91
C GLU A 413 -108.83 113.51 27.49
N ASP A 414 -108.96 112.24 27.97
CA ASP A 414 -108.05 111.03 27.82
C ASP A 414 -108.66 109.80 27.03
N PRO A 415 -107.87 108.85 26.45
CA PRO A 415 -108.34 107.76 25.54
C PRO A 415 -108.63 106.35 26.14
N ASP A 416 -109.28 105.46 25.33
CA ASP A 416 -110.12 104.30 25.71
C ASP A 416 -109.52 102.85 25.54
N GLU A 417 -110.06 101.87 26.28
CA GLU A 417 -109.55 100.48 26.46
C GLU A 417 -109.43 99.62 25.18
N GLU A 418 -110.30 99.81 24.19
CA GLU A 418 -110.31 99.01 22.95
C GLU A 418 -109.06 99.24 22.07
N GLN A 419 -108.44 100.42 22.20
CA GLN A 419 -107.21 100.75 21.45
C GLN A 419 -105.98 100.02 22.02
N LEU A 420 -106.01 99.66 23.31
CA LEU A 420 -104.95 98.92 23.98
C LEU A 420 -105.02 97.40 23.70
N SER A 421 -106.22 96.84 23.60
CA SER A 421 -106.42 95.40 23.35
C SER A 421 -106.03 94.99 21.92
N ALA A 422 -106.33 95.81 20.91
CA ALA A 422 -105.93 95.58 19.52
C ALA A 422 -104.40 95.57 19.35
N LYS A 423 -103.68 96.36 20.15
CA LYS A 423 -102.21 96.45 20.11
C LYS A 423 -101.54 95.23 20.75
N LEU A 424 -102.20 94.59 21.73
CA LEU A 424 -101.73 93.36 22.38
C LEU A 424 -101.81 92.16 21.43
N ALA A 425 -102.94 91.95 20.75
CA ALA A 425 -103.14 90.82 19.83
C ALA A 425 -102.11 90.79 18.69
N TYR A 426 -101.78 91.95 18.11
CA TYR A 426 -100.76 92.07 17.07
C TYR A 426 -99.35 91.67 17.54
N LEU A 427 -99.01 91.96 18.80
CA LEU A 427 -97.71 91.62 19.37
C LEU A 427 -97.58 90.11 19.66
N GLU A 428 -98.67 89.46 20.07
CA GLU A 428 -98.71 88.01 20.34
C GLU A 428 -98.54 87.19 19.05
N GLU A 429 -99.21 87.57 17.96
CA GLU A 429 -99.07 86.90 16.66
C GLU A 429 -97.63 86.98 16.13
N ARG A 430 -96.99 88.15 16.28
CA ARG A 430 -95.58 88.35 15.90
C ARG A 430 -94.62 87.50 16.74
N TYR A 431 -94.93 87.29 18.02
CA TYR A 431 -94.13 86.45 18.91
C TYR A 431 -94.23 84.97 18.52
N HIS A 432 -95.43 84.48 18.21
CA HIS A 432 -95.64 83.09 17.77
C HIS A 432 -94.91 82.79 16.46
N HIS A 433 -94.97 83.70 15.48
CA HIS A 433 -94.24 83.52 14.22
C HIS A 433 -92.72 83.46 14.40
N LYS A 434 -92.16 84.23 15.37
CA LYS A 434 -90.73 84.17 15.69
C LYS A 434 -90.31 82.88 16.37
N LYS A 435 -91.21 82.26 17.15
CA LYS A 435 -90.98 80.98 17.82
C LYS A 435 -90.91 79.81 16.83
N GLU A 436 -91.80 79.79 15.83
CA GLU A 436 -91.78 78.78 14.76
C GLU A 436 -90.49 78.85 13.93
N GLN A 437 -90.06 80.06 13.55
CA GLN A 437 -88.79 80.27 12.83
C GLN A 437 -87.55 79.80 13.61
N LEU A 438 -87.59 79.83 14.94
CA LEU A 438 -86.49 79.32 15.77
C LEU A 438 -86.43 77.79 15.72
N LEU A 439 -87.58 77.14 15.83
CA LEU A 439 -87.72 75.68 15.83
C LEU A 439 -87.26 75.06 14.50
N GLU A 440 -87.59 75.68 13.37
CA GLU A 440 -87.10 75.28 12.06
C GLU A 440 -85.58 75.35 11.96
N LYS A 441 -84.97 76.42 12.50
CA LYS A 441 -83.51 76.60 12.48
C LYS A 441 -82.78 75.61 13.39
N GLU A 442 -83.37 75.24 14.52
CA GLU A 442 -82.81 74.21 15.41
C GLU A 442 -82.80 72.83 14.73
N LEU A 443 -83.89 72.47 14.05
CA LEU A 443 -83.99 71.20 13.31
C LEU A 443 -82.92 71.10 12.19
N VAL A 444 -82.74 72.18 11.43
CA VAL A 444 -81.69 72.26 10.39
C VAL A 444 -80.29 72.14 11.00
N LEU A 445 -80.07 72.73 12.17
CA LEU A 445 -78.77 72.70 12.84
C LEU A 445 -78.43 71.28 13.33
N GLU A 446 -79.42 70.53 13.83
CA GLU A 446 -79.27 69.11 14.19
C GLU A 446 -78.95 68.23 12.98
N GLU A 447 -79.63 68.42 11.84
CA GLU A 447 -79.33 67.66 10.62
C GLU A 447 -77.93 67.96 10.08
N VAL A 448 -77.53 69.24 10.05
CA VAL A 448 -76.21 69.67 9.58
C VAL A 448 -75.11 69.16 10.51
N THR A 449 -75.29 69.21 11.83
CA THR A 449 -74.32 68.65 12.77
C THR A 449 -74.25 67.13 12.68
N GLY A 450 -75.38 66.44 12.47
CA GLY A 450 -75.42 65.00 12.20
C GLY A 450 -74.65 64.60 10.94
N LEU A 451 -74.86 65.30 9.82
CA LEU A 451 -74.13 65.09 8.57
C LEU A 451 -72.63 65.38 8.71
N SER A 452 -72.29 66.48 9.37
CA SER A 452 -70.89 66.88 9.62
C SER A 452 -70.16 65.84 10.46
N ASN A 453 -70.79 65.32 11.52
CA ASN A 453 -70.21 64.27 12.37
C ASN A 453 -70.04 62.93 11.63
N LYS A 454 -70.99 62.55 10.76
CA LYS A 454 -70.88 61.37 9.89
C LYS A 454 -69.73 61.51 8.89
N LEU A 455 -69.55 62.69 8.27
CA LEU A 455 -68.41 62.95 7.39
C LEU A 455 -67.08 62.94 8.15
N ARG A 456 -67.05 63.47 9.37
CA ARG A 456 -65.85 63.50 10.22
C ARG A 456 -65.42 62.09 10.66
N THR A 457 -66.37 61.23 11.01
CA THR A 457 -66.11 59.82 11.34
C THR A 457 -65.65 59.03 10.11
N GLN A 458 -66.28 59.21 8.94
CA GLN A 458 -65.81 58.60 7.69
C GLN A 458 -64.40 59.07 7.28
N ALA A 459 -64.10 60.37 7.43
CA ALA A 459 -62.77 60.91 7.16
C ALA A 459 -61.71 60.37 8.13
N SER A 460 -62.06 60.16 9.41
CA SER A 460 -61.16 59.55 10.40
C SER A 460 -60.88 58.08 10.08
N ALA A 461 -61.89 57.31 9.66
CA ALA A 461 -61.73 55.92 9.25
C ALA A 461 -60.82 55.77 8.01
N ARG A 462 -61.03 56.62 6.98
CA ARG A 462 -60.21 56.61 5.76
C ARG A 462 -58.76 57.02 6.00
N ARG A 463 -58.45 57.81 7.04
CA ARG A 463 -57.06 58.18 7.39
C ARG A 463 -56.23 56.96 7.81
N GLY A 464 -56.83 55.98 8.50
CA GLY A 464 -56.15 54.74 8.88
C GLY A 464 -55.77 53.91 7.64
N GLU A 465 -56.73 53.64 6.76
CA GLU A 465 -56.53 52.88 5.52
C GLU A 465 -55.52 53.57 4.58
N THR A 466 -55.59 54.91 4.47
CA THR A 466 -54.66 55.68 3.63
C THR A 466 -53.23 55.65 4.19
N LEU A 467 -53.07 55.67 5.52
CA LEU A 467 -51.76 55.56 6.17
C LEU A 467 -51.16 54.15 5.99
N GLU A 468 -51.97 53.11 6.11
CA GLU A 468 -51.53 51.74 5.83
C GLU A 468 -51.13 51.56 4.37
N LEU A 469 -51.91 52.12 3.44
CA LEU A 469 -51.57 52.10 2.01
C LEU A 469 -50.25 52.82 1.75
N ALA A 470 -50.03 53.99 2.36
CA ALA A 470 -48.77 54.73 2.24
C ALA A 470 -47.57 53.94 2.80
N LYS A 471 -47.74 53.22 3.91
CA LYS A 471 -46.71 52.31 4.45
C LYS A 471 -46.40 51.17 3.48
N ARG A 472 -47.44 50.49 2.95
CA ARG A 472 -47.25 49.41 1.96
C ARG A 472 -46.56 49.91 0.69
N VAL A 473 -46.90 51.11 0.21
CA VAL A 473 -46.24 51.74 -0.94
C VAL A 473 -44.77 52.01 -0.66
N ASN A 474 -44.43 52.53 0.54
CA ASN A 474 -43.04 52.72 0.94
C ASN A 474 -42.27 51.39 1.07
N ASP A 475 -42.90 50.34 1.59
CA ASP A 475 -42.29 49.01 1.66
C ASP A 475 -42.03 48.45 0.26
N PHE A 476 -42.97 48.60 -0.67
CA PHE A 476 -42.78 48.20 -2.07
C PHE A 476 -41.67 49.02 -2.74
N GLN A 477 -41.60 50.32 -2.52
CA GLN A 477 -40.48 51.14 -3.00
C GLN A 477 -39.14 50.70 -2.42
N GLY A 478 -39.10 50.31 -1.15
CA GLY A 478 -37.91 49.74 -0.49
C GLY A 478 -37.47 48.44 -1.15
N ARG A 479 -38.40 47.49 -1.36
CA ARG A 479 -38.14 46.22 -2.05
C ARG A 479 -37.67 46.43 -3.48
N ILE A 480 -38.24 47.39 -4.21
CA ILE A 480 -37.83 47.74 -5.57
C ILE A 480 -36.39 48.29 -5.57
N LYS A 481 -36.04 49.19 -4.64
CA LYS A 481 -34.67 49.71 -4.53
C LYS A 481 -33.66 48.62 -4.18
N GLU A 482 -34.02 47.68 -3.32
CA GLU A 482 -33.15 46.56 -2.94
C GLU A 482 -32.94 45.58 -4.10
N THR A 483 -34.02 45.18 -4.79
CA THR A 483 -33.93 44.33 -5.98
C THR A 483 -33.17 45.01 -7.11
N THR A 484 -33.35 46.32 -7.31
CA THR A 484 -32.56 47.10 -8.27
C THR A 484 -31.07 47.11 -7.90
N ARG A 485 -30.72 47.26 -6.62
CA ARG A 485 -29.32 47.16 -6.17
C ARG A 485 -28.73 45.77 -6.42
N ARG A 486 -29.47 44.70 -6.12
CA ARG A 486 -29.04 43.33 -6.41
C ARG A 486 -28.86 43.11 -7.91
N MET A 487 -29.80 43.62 -8.73
CA MET A 487 -29.69 43.56 -10.19
C MET A 487 -28.45 44.30 -10.68
N MET A 488 -28.15 45.50 -10.16
CA MET A 488 -26.92 46.23 -10.51
C MET A 488 -25.65 45.47 -10.10
N SER A 489 -25.64 44.81 -8.94
CA SER A 489 -24.53 43.93 -8.54
C SER A 489 -24.34 42.79 -9.54
N VAL A 490 -25.41 42.07 -9.89
CA VAL A 490 -25.37 40.97 -10.85
C VAL A 490 -24.96 41.45 -12.24
N VAL A 491 -25.43 42.64 -12.67
CA VAL A 491 -25.00 43.26 -13.93
C VAL A 491 -23.51 43.62 -13.90
N SER A 492 -23.01 44.11 -12.77
CA SER A 492 -21.58 44.41 -12.61
C SER A 492 -20.70 43.16 -12.58
N GLU A 493 -21.16 42.09 -11.92
CA GLU A 493 -20.52 40.78 -11.94
C GLU A 493 -20.52 40.18 -13.35
N LEU A 494 -21.65 40.26 -14.05
CA LEU A 494 -21.76 39.82 -15.45
C LEU A 494 -20.82 40.62 -16.35
N SER A 495 -20.70 41.93 -16.13
CA SER A 495 -19.78 42.80 -16.89
C SER A 495 -18.31 42.41 -16.63
N MET A 496 -17.95 42.08 -15.38
CA MET A 496 -16.64 41.54 -15.03
C MET A 496 -16.38 40.18 -15.72
N TYR A 497 -17.38 39.29 -15.73
CA TYR A 497 -17.26 38.00 -16.43
C TYR A 497 -17.15 38.17 -17.95
N GLN A 498 -17.88 39.10 -18.54
CA GLN A 498 -17.75 39.43 -19.96
C GLN A 498 -16.36 40.00 -20.28
N ALA A 499 -15.85 40.93 -19.46
CA ALA A 499 -14.51 41.48 -19.65
C ALA A 499 -13.42 40.41 -19.51
N THR A 500 -13.52 39.52 -18.53
CA THR A 500 -12.58 38.40 -18.37
C THR A 500 -12.69 37.39 -19.51
N ALA A 501 -13.89 37.07 -19.97
CA ALA A 501 -14.10 36.21 -21.14
C ALA A 501 -13.49 36.82 -22.41
N MET A 502 -13.70 38.11 -22.66
CA MET A 502 -13.08 38.83 -23.79
C MET A 502 -11.56 38.82 -23.70
N LYS A 503 -11.00 39.05 -22.51
CA LYS A 503 -9.54 39.00 -22.29
C LYS A 503 -8.97 37.62 -22.56
N LEU A 504 -9.59 36.56 -22.03
CA LEU A 504 -9.17 35.17 -22.27
C LEU A 504 -9.33 34.78 -23.75
N GLN A 505 -10.37 35.29 -24.42
CA GLN A 505 -10.55 35.07 -25.86
C GLN A 505 -9.45 35.77 -26.67
N GLN A 506 -9.02 36.97 -26.26
CA GLN A 506 -7.89 37.68 -26.86
C GLN A 506 -6.58 36.91 -26.62
N GLU A 507 -6.28 36.49 -25.38
CA GLU A 507 -5.08 35.70 -25.06
C GLU A 507 -5.03 34.38 -25.85
N LYS A 508 -6.18 33.71 -26.01
CA LYS A 508 -6.28 32.52 -26.86
C LYS A 508 -6.00 32.84 -28.32
N HIS A 509 -6.53 33.95 -28.84
CA HIS A 509 -6.30 34.38 -30.21
C HIS A 509 -4.83 34.69 -30.44
N ASP A 510 -4.22 35.49 -29.57
CA ASP A 510 -2.80 35.87 -29.64
C ASP A 510 -1.91 34.63 -29.59
N ALA A 511 -2.16 33.71 -28.64
CA ALA A 511 -1.42 32.44 -28.57
C ALA A 511 -1.63 31.55 -29.81
N SER A 512 -2.83 31.56 -30.42
CA SER A 512 -3.09 30.82 -31.67
C SER A 512 -2.30 31.43 -32.84
N VAL A 513 -2.25 32.75 -32.93
CA VAL A 513 -1.46 33.47 -33.93
C VAL A 513 0.03 33.18 -33.75
N ASP A 514 0.52 33.21 -32.50
CA ASP A 514 1.91 32.87 -32.16
C ASP A 514 2.25 31.44 -32.59
N VAL A 515 1.35 30.47 -32.34
CA VAL A 515 1.53 29.08 -32.76
C VAL A 515 1.55 28.96 -34.28
N GLU A 516 0.64 29.62 -34.99
CA GLU A 516 0.63 29.63 -36.46
C GLU A 516 1.91 30.26 -37.02
N GLU A 517 2.41 31.34 -36.43
CA GLU A 517 3.67 31.97 -36.82
C GLU A 517 4.86 31.04 -36.55
N CYS A 518 4.90 30.38 -35.39
CA CYS A 518 5.90 29.37 -35.04
C CYS A 518 5.89 28.22 -36.04
N GLN A 519 4.71 27.74 -36.44
CA GLN A 519 4.56 26.69 -37.45
C GLN A 519 5.06 27.15 -38.83
N LYS A 520 4.70 28.36 -39.26
CA LYS A 520 5.19 28.94 -40.52
C LYS A 520 6.71 29.07 -40.53
N ARG A 521 7.31 29.56 -39.43
CA ARG A 521 8.78 29.66 -39.28
C ARG A 521 9.46 28.30 -39.29
N ALA A 522 8.89 27.32 -38.59
CA ALA A 522 9.39 25.96 -38.57
C ALA A 522 9.36 25.32 -39.97
N LEU A 523 8.26 25.51 -40.73
CA LEU A 523 8.15 25.05 -42.12
C LEU A 523 9.16 25.74 -43.05
N ALA A 524 9.47 27.01 -42.81
CA ALA A 524 10.50 27.75 -43.51
C ALA A 524 11.95 27.41 -43.07
N GLY A 525 12.12 26.47 -42.13
CA GLY A 525 13.43 26.00 -41.65
C GLY A 525 14.11 26.92 -40.63
N TYR A 526 13.41 27.96 -40.15
CA TYR A 526 13.88 28.82 -39.06
C TYR A 526 13.45 28.28 -37.69
N ALA A 527 14.11 28.75 -36.63
CA ALA A 527 13.74 28.38 -35.27
C ALA A 527 12.28 28.80 -34.98
N PRO A 528 11.44 27.92 -34.38
CA PRO A 528 10.01 28.20 -34.21
C PRO A 528 9.71 29.45 -33.37
N ASN A 529 10.47 29.70 -32.31
CA ASN A 529 10.34 30.90 -31.49
C ASN A 529 11.73 31.43 -31.06
N ALA A 530 11.78 32.68 -30.60
CA ALA A 530 13.02 33.34 -30.18
C ALA A 530 13.71 32.62 -29.01
N PHE A 531 12.96 31.92 -28.15
CA PHE A 531 13.52 31.12 -27.07
C PHE A 531 14.27 29.88 -27.59
N CYS A 532 13.69 29.17 -28.56
CA CYS A 532 14.31 28.04 -29.25
C CYS A 532 15.55 28.48 -30.02
N GLU A 533 15.51 29.67 -30.63
CA GLU A 533 16.67 30.28 -31.27
C GLU A 533 17.78 30.55 -30.25
N GLN A 534 17.47 31.18 -29.11
CA GLN A 534 18.43 31.41 -28.03
C GLN A 534 19.00 30.10 -27.46
N GLN A 535 18.19 29.04 -27.36
CA GLN A 535 18.66 27.72 -26.91
C GLN A 535 19.58 27.04 -27.93
N LEU A 536 19.27 27.17 -29.22
CA LEU A 536 20.16 26.70 -30.29
C LEU A 536 21.51 27.43 -30.24
N VAL A 537 21.49 28.76 -30.14
CA VAL A 537 22.70 29.58 -29.99
C VAL A 537 23.49 29.15 -28.76
N ARG A 538 22.81 28.91 -27.62
CA ARG A 538 23.46 28.45 -26.39
C ARG A 538 24.12 27.08 -26.56
N LEU A 539 23.43 26.11 -27.16
CA LEU A 539 23.98 24.78 -27.43
C LEU A 539 25.16 24.83 -28.41
N GLN A 540 25.08 25.69 -29.43
CA GLN A 540 26.14 25.87 -30.40
C GLN A 540 27.37 26.53 -29.77
N THR A 541 27.17 27.54 -28.93
CA THR A 541 28.22 28.18 -28.14
C THR A 541 28.88 27.19 -27.18
N GLN A 542 28.08 26.33 -26.53
CA GLN A 542 28.59 25.29 -25.64
C GLN A 542 29.41 24.22 -26.38
N LYS A 543 28.96 23.82 -27.58
CA LYS A 543 29.74 22.91 -28.45
C LYS A 543 31.06 23.52 -28.88
N LEU A 544 31.05 24.79 -29.30
CA LEU A 544 32.27 25.52 -29.68
C LEU A 544 33.24 25.60 -28.48
N HIS A 545 32.73 25.99 -27.31
CA HIS A 545 33.52 26.03 -26.10
C HIS A 545 34.12 24.66 -25.76
N ASN A 546 33.34 23.59 -25.78
CA ASN A 546 33.84 22.23 -25.51
C ASN A 546 34.92 21.80 -26.52
N ASN A 547 34.79 22.18 -27.79
CA ASN A 547 35.79 21.92 -28.82
C ASN A 547 37.08 22.70 -28.57
N GLU A 548 36.98 23.99 -28.21
CA GLU A 548 38.12 24.82 -27.81
C GLU A 548 38.84 24.24 -26.58
N THR A 549 38.10 23.83 -25.54
CA THR A 549 38.69 23.22 -24.34
C THR A 549 39.39 21.90 -24.66
N ARG A 550 38.88 21.14 -25.64
CA ARG A 550 39.48 19.90 -26.10
C ARG A 550 40.76 20.16 -26.89
N ALA A 551 40.76 21.13 -27.79
CA ALA A 551 41.94 21.57 -28.53
C ALA A 551 43.02 22.14 -27.58
N ALA A 552 42.63 22.93 -26.58
CA ALA A 552 43.53 23.45 -25.56
C ALA A 552 44.13 22.32 -24.68
N LYS A 553 43.36 21.28 -24.37
CA LYS A 553 43.88 20.08 -23.66
C LYS A 553 44.85 19.28 -24.53
N GLU A 554 44.62 19.19 -25.84
CA GLU A 554 45.55 18.54 -26.77
C GLU A 554 46.85 19.35 -26.92
N GLN A 555 46.77 20.67 -27.03
CA GLN A 555 47.94 21.56 -26.99
C GLN A 555 48.68 21.49 -25.65
N ALA A 556 47.96 21.44 -24.52
CA ALA A 556 48.57 21.29 -23.19
C ALA A 556 49.23 19.92 -23.01
N LYS A 557 48.66 18.85 -23.58
CA LYS A 557 49.30 17.53 -23.63
C LYS A 557 50.56 17.53 -24.50
N ALA A 558 50.53 18.21 -25.66
CA ALA A 558 51.70 18.38 -26.51
C ALA A 558 52.81 19.19 -25.81
N ALA A 559 52.43 20.27 -25.09
CA ALA A 559 53.36 21.07 -24.29
C ALA A 559 53.92 20.30 -23.08
N ALA A 560 53.10 19.48 -22.41
CA ALA A 560 53.54 18.63 -21.31
C ALA A 560 54.49 17.50 -21.78
N ALA A 561 54.26 16.94 -22.98
CA ALA A 561 55.18 16.01 -23.61
C ALA A 561 56.52 16.70 -23.97
N HIS A 562 56.48 17.98 -24.37
CA HIS A 562 57.67 18.78 -24.64
C HIS A 562 58.44 19.16 -23.36
N ALA A 563 57.73 19.37 -22.23
CA ALA A 563 58.30 19.66 -20.92
C ALA A 563 58.91 18.44 -20.22
N ALA A 564 58.48 17.21 -20.57
CA ALA A 564 59.04 15.97 -20.03
C ALA A 564 60.47 15.65 -20.52
N ASN A 565 60.98 16.36 -21.54
CA ASN A 565 62.31 16.18 -22.12
C ASN A 565 63.40 17.12 -21.56
N PHE A 566 63.14 17.87 -20.49
CA PHE A 566 64.14 18.76 -19.85
C PHE A 566 64.42 18.38 -18.38
N PRO A 567 65.69 18.43 -17.90
CA PRO A 567 66.02 18.05 -16.53
C PRO A 567 65.41 19.00 -15.48
N SER A 568 64.91 18.39 -14.40
CA SER A 568 64.21 19.02 -13.28
C SER A 568 65.12 19.93 -12.44
N GLN A 569 65.11 21.24 -12.72
CA GLN A 569 65.65 22.25 -11.80
C GLN A 569 65.14 23.66 -12.08
N LEU A 570 63.81 23.83 -12.25
CA LEU A 570 63.18 25.15 -12.17
C LEU A 570 61.77 25.01 -11.59
N THR A 571 61.54 25.70 -10.46
CA THR A 571 60.21 25.97 -9.92
C THR A 571 59.47 26.90 -10.88
N TYR A 572 58.68 26.33 -11.80
CA TYR A 572 57.78 27.10 -12.65
C TYR A 572 56.60 27.59 -11.81
N THR A 573 56.54 28.91 -11.56
CA THR A 573 55.36 29.55 -10.99
C THR A 573 54.35 29.79 -12.11
N THR A 574 53.08 29.48 -11.89
CA THR A 574 51.98 29.72 -12.84
C THR A 574 51.41 31.13 -12.74
N ALA A 575 52.12 32.05 -12.06
CA ALA A 575 51.70 33.43 -11.89
C ALA A 575 52.12 34.25 -13.12
N GLU A 576 51.16 34.85 -13.83
CA GLU A 576 51.44 35.77 -14.94
C GLU A 576 52.37 36.90 -14.48
N ALA A 577 53.51 37.06 -15.16
CA ALA A 577 54.44 38.14 -14.88
C ALA A 577 53.76 39.49 -15.12
N ARG A 578 53.74 40.37 -14.11
CA ARG A 578 53.15 41.71 -14.24
C ARG A 578 53.92 42.50 -15.30
N PRO A 579 53.25 43.14 -16.27
CA PRO A 579 53.92 44.03 -17.22
C PRO A 579 54.50 45.23 -16.48
N ASN A 580 55.83 45.32 -16.40
CA ASN A 580 56.54 46.37 -15.64
C ASN A 580 56.88 47.60 -16.49
N ALA A 581 56.58 47.56 -17.80
CA ALA A 581 56.84 48.63 -18.75
C ALA A 581 55.73 48.68 -19.82
N TYR A 582 55.49 49.87 -20.37
CA TYR A 582 54.69 50.02 -21.59
C TYR A 582 55.55 50.62 -22.71
N ILE A 583 55.17 50.37 -23.95
CA ILE A 583 55.83 50.88 -25.15
C ILE A 583 54.91 51.94 -25.75
N PRO A 584 55.21 53.24 -25.61
CA PRO A 584 54.47 54.29 -26.31
C PRO A 584 54.70 54.21 -27.83
N GLU A 585 53.64 54.38 -28.62
CA GLU A 585 53.64 54.20 -30.09
C GLU A 585 54.61 55.13 -30.84
N ASP A 586 55.01 56.26 -30.25
CA ASP A 586 55.87 57.25 -30.92
C ASP A 586 57.40 57.04 -30.76
N LEU A 587 57.87 56.15 -29.87
CA LEU A 587 59.31 56.04 -29.55
C LEU A 587 59.87 54.62 -29.40
N GLY A 588 59.07 53.56 -29.55
CA GLY A 588 59.54 52.17 -29.74
C GLY A 588 60.42 51.53 -28.64
N ILE A 589 60.76 52.26 -27.57
CA ILE A 589 61.61 51.79 -26.47
C ILE A 589 60.75 51.60 -25.21
N PRO A 590 60.77 50.42 -24.54
CA PRO A 590 59.99 50.15 -23.34
C PRO A 590 60.34 51.09 -22.18
N LYS A 591 59.34 51.79 -21.63
CA LYS A 591 59.49 52.62 -20.43
C LYS A 591 58.85 51.95 -19.21
N PRO A 592 59.54 51.89 -18.06
CA PRO A 592 58.97 51.32 -16.84
C PRO A 592 57.78 52.16 -16.36
N TYR A 593 56.72 51.50 -15.88
CA TYR A 593 55.64 52.19 -15.20
C TYR A 593 56.22 52.86 -13.94
N GLY A 594 56.13 54.20 -13.85
CA GLY A 594 56.60 54.96 -12.69
C GLY A 594 55.80 54.64 -11.41
N GLN A 595 55.96 55.44 -10.35
CA GLN A 595 55.26 55.25 -9.06
C GLN A 595 53.72 55.14 -9.16
N GLN A 596 53.12 55.55 -10.28
CA GLN A 596 51.70 55.41 -10.59
C GLN A 596 51.44 54.29 -11.62
N ALA A 597 51.87 53.06 -11.32
CA ALA A 597 51.62 51.92 -12.21
C ALA A 597 50.11 51.62 -12.29
N PRO A 598 49.54 51.39 -13.49
CA PRO A 598 48.14 51.02 -13.64
C PRO A 598 47.85 49.71 -12.91
N PHE A 599 47.06 49.77 -11.84
CA PHE A 599 46.60 48.58 -11.12
C PHE A 599 45.52 47.89 -11.94
N LYS A 600 45.75 46.64 -12.37
CA LYS A 600 44.71 45.79 -12.96
C LYS A 600 43.67 45.50 -11.86
N PRO A 601 42.42 45.98 -11.97
CA PRO A 601 41.41 45.69 -10.97
C PRO A 601 41.24 44.18 -10.81
N SER A 602 41.24 43.68 -9.57
CA SER A 602 40.93 42.28 -9.29
C SER A 602 39.53 41.97 -9.85
N GLN A 603 39.41 40.90 -10.64
CA GLN A 603 38.10 40.45 -11.14
C GLN A 603 37.14 40.30 -9.95
N GLN A 604 35.96 40.91 -10.07
CA GLN A 604 34.94 40.86 -9.03
C GLN A 604 34.56 39.39 -8.78
N GLY A 605 34.67 38.93 -7.54
CA GLY A 605 34.39 37.56 -7.16
C GLY A 605 32.93 37.17 -7.43
N THR A 606 32.70 35.89 -7.69
CA THR A 606 31.41 35.26 -8.06
C THR A 606 30.28 35.42 -7.03
N THR A 607 30.52 36.08 -5.89
CA THR A 607 29.59 36.25 -4.77
C THR A 607 28.74 37.55 -4.80
N MET A 608 28.93 38.46 -5.76
CA MET A 608 28.08 39.66 -5.92
C MET A 608 26.82 39.43 -6.80
N ARG A 609 26.07 38.33 -6.57
CA ARG A 609 24.78 38.09 -7.26
C ARG A 609 23.56 38.71 -6.53
N HIS A 610 23.77 39.45 -5.43
CA HIS A 610 22.69 39.93 -4.57
C HIS A 610 22.72 41.45 -4.31
N ILE A 611 22.91 42.28 -5.35
CA ILE A 611 22.56 43.71 -5.28
C ILE A 611 21.53 44.00 -6.37
N ARG A 612 20.26 44.21 -5.98
CA ARG A 612 19.21 44.75 -6.87
C ARG A 612 19.30 46.27 -6.88
N MET A 613 19.34 46.86 -8.07
CA MET A 613 19.19 48.31 -8.23
C MET A 613 17.77 48.74 -7.82
N PRO A 614 17.59 49.86 -7.08
CA PRO A 614 16.27 50.34 -6.70
C PRO A 614 15.50 50.88 -7.92
N GLN A 615 14.24 50.45 -8.07
CA GLN A 615 13.31 50.98 -9.08
C GLN A 615 12.87 52.41 -8.69
N LYS A 616 12.97 53.35 -9.65
CA LYS A 616 12.37 54.68 -9.52
C LYS A 616 10.84 54.54 -9.51
N ARG A 617 10.18 55.20 -8.56
CA ARG A 617 8.72 55.37 -8.58
C ARG A 617 8.35 56.55 -9.46
N ASP A 618 7.32 56.38 -10.28
CA ASP A 618 6.76 57.44 -11.10
C ASP A 618 6.03 58.47 -10.23
N ILE A 619 6.14 59.74 -10.61
CA ILE A 619 5.51 60.88 -9.95
C ILE A 619 4.17 61.09 -10.64
N GLU A 620 3.07 60.88 -9.91
CA GLU A 620 1.73 61.30 -10.35
C GLU A 620 1.63 62.83 -10.19
N ILE A 621 1.22 63.53 -11.26
CA ILE A 621 0.79 64.94 -11.24
C ILE A 621 -0.72 64.98 -11.22
#